data_AF-A0A7J7KK03-F1
#
_entry.id   AF-A0A7J7KK03-F1
#
_cell.length_a   1.000
_cell.length_b   1.000
_cell.length_c   1.000
_cell.angle_alpha   90.00
_cell.angle_beta   90.00
_cell.angle_gamma   90.00
#
_symmetry.space_group_name_H-M   'P 1'
#
loop_
_entity.id
_entity.type
_entity.pdbx_description
1 polymer ?
#
loop_
_entity_poly.entity_id
_entity_poly.type
_entity_poly.pdbx_seq_one_letter_code
_entity_poly.pdbx_strand_id
1 'polypeptide(L)'
;MVGYILSGAALFSQWEDNIGFVDGAYFCFITLTTIGFGDIVPGVYTGKGDWITQKDNMQSGGNALKLIICGVYLFFGLSLLAMCLDLMKEEVRANFLWLGYKTKLMSQKSSDEVIEDYVKQQTGG
;
A
#
# COMPACT_ATOMS: atom_id res chain seq x y z
N MET A 1 -2.45 -5.56 9.00
CA MET A 1 -3.01 -4.94 7.76
C MET A 1 -4.36 -5.56 7.36
N VAL A 2 -4.44 -6.88 7.11
CA VAL A 2 -5.71 -7.55 6.73
C VAL A 2 -6.83 -7.40 7.78
N GLY A 3 -6.52 -7.63 9.07
CA GLY A 3 -7.51 -7.45 10.15
C GLY A 3 -8.08 -6.04 10.23
N TYR A 4 -7.26 -5.03 9.89
CA TYR A 4 -7.68 -3.63 9.84
C TYR A 4 -8.56 -3.33 8.59
N ILE A 5 -8.35 -4.00 7.46
CA ILE A 5 -9.27 -3.88 6.31
C ILE A 5 -10.63 -4.51 6.65
N LEU A 6 -10.62 -5.69 7.29
CA LEU A 6 -11.85 -6.41 7.67
C LEU A 6 -12.65 -5.66 8.74
N SER A 7 -11.99 -5.08 9.74
CA SER A 7 -12.67 -4.24 10.73
C SER A 7 -13.25 -2.96 10.11
N GLY A 8 -12.58 -2.38 9.12
CA GLY A 8 -13.08 -1.21 8.39
C GLY A 8 -14.33 -1.55 7.59
N ALA A 9 -14.27 -2.64 6.83
CA ALA A 9 -15.38 -3.16 6.06
C ALA A 9 -16.60 -3.48 6.92
N ALA A 10 -16.40 -4.10 8.10
CA ALA A 10 -17.48 -4.38 9.05
C ALA A 10 -18.07 -3.10 9.65
N LEU A 11 -17.23 -2.13 10.01
CA LEU A 11 -17.65 -0.86 10.60
C LEU A 11 -18.45 -0.02 9.60
N PHE A 12 -18.03 0.04 8.34
CA PHE A 12 -18.79 0.70 7.27
C PHE A 12 -20.08 -0.04 6.91
N SER A 13 -20.05 -1.37 6.86
CA SER A 13 -21.24 -2.20 6.60
C SER A 13 -22.32 -2.07 7.69
N GLN A 14 -21.95 -1.71 8.93
CA GLN A 14 -22.92 -1.47 10.00
C GLN A 14 -23.39 -0.01 10.11
N TRP A 15 -22.67 0.95 9.52
CA TRP A 15 -22.99 2.38 9.59
C TRP A 15 -23.76 2.92 8.40
N GLU A 16 -23.75 2.17 7.29
CA GLU A 16 -24.35 2.55 6.03
C GLU A 16 -25.13 1.34 5.50
N ASP A 17 -26.43 1.26 5.82
CA ASP A 17 -27.32 0.11 5.53
C ASP A 17 -27.40 -0.29 4.04
N ASN A 18 -26.82 0.50 3.12
CA ASN A 18 -26.83 0.28 1.67
C ASN A 18 -25.45 0.03 1.04
N ILE A 19 -24.34 0.10 1.78
CA ILE A 19 -23.01 -0.23 1.25
C ILE A 19 -22.67 -1.67 1.67
N GLY A 20 -22.44 -2.54 0.68
CA GLY A 20 -22.06 -3.92 0.94
C GLY A 20 -20.71 -4.00 1.65
N PHE A 21 -20.52 -5.01 2.50
CA PHE A 21 -19.23 -5.32 3.15
C PHE A 21 -18.06 -5.37 2.15
N VAL A 22 -18.31 -5.88 0.95
CA VAL A 22 -17.32 -5.98 -0.14
C VAL A 22 -16.92 -4.60 -0.68
N ASP A 23 -17.85 -3.65 -0.80
CA ASP A 23 -17.57 -2.29 -1.27
C ASP A 23 -16.74 -1.50 -0.26
N GLY A 24 -17.04 -1.65 1.04
CA GLY A 24 -16.25 -1.04 2.12
C GLY A 24 -14.82 -1.60 2.20
N ALA A 25 -14.66 -2.91 1.97
CA ALA A 25 -13.35 -3.55 1.89
C ALA A 25 -12.56 -3.09 0.65
N TYR A 26 -13.22 -2.98 -0.51
CA TYR A 26 -12.63 -2.48 -1.75
C TYR A 26 -12.15 -1.04 -1.59
N PHE A 27 -12.98 -0.15 -1.03
CA PHE A 27 -12.61 1.23 -0.75
C PHE A 27 -11.37 1.33 0.15
N CYS A 28 -11.36 0.59 1.27
CA CYS A 28 -10.20 0.56 2.16
C CYS A 28 -8.97 0.06 1.42
N PHE A 29 -9.07 -1.04 0.66
CA PHE A 29 -7.94 -1.60 -0.08
C PHE A 29 -7.39 -0.64 -1.14
N ILE A 30 -8.24 -0.04 -1.98
CA ILE A 30 -7.85 0.90 -3.04
C ILE A 30 -7.20 2.17 -2.46
N THR A 31 -7.71 2.66 -1.33
CA THR A 31 -7.15 3.85 -0.65
C THR A 31 -5.80 3.54 0.00
N LEU A 32 -5.69 2.39 0.66
CA LEU A 32 -4.47 1.92 1.33
C LEU A 32 -3.37 1.56 0.32
N THR A 33 -3.73 0.92 -0.79
CA THR A 33 -2.80 0.66 -1.90
C THR A 33 -2.46 1.92 -2.70
N THR A 34 -2.99 3.09 -2.32
CA THR A 34 -2.81 4.37 -3.01
C THR A 34 -3.24 4.36 -4.48
N ILE A 35 -4.06 3.39 -4.89
CA ILE A 35 -4.64 3.34 -6.24
C ILE A 35 -5.67 4.46 -6.38
N GLY A 36 -6.53 4.63 -5.37
CA GLY A 36 -7.35 5.83 -5.18
C GLY A 36 -8.28 6.23 -6.33
N PHE A 37 -8.93 5.28 -7.00
CA PHE A 37 -9.86 5.61 -8.10
C PHE A 37 -10.99 6.55 -7.69
N GLY A 38 -11.42 6.50 -6.42
CA GLY A 38 -12.45 7.39 -5.88
C GLY A 38 -13.84 7.18 -6.48
N ASP A 39 -14.06 6.02 -7.10
CA ASP A 39 -15.35 5.57 -7.63
C ASP A 39 -16.35 5.33 -6.50
N ILE A 40 -15.86 4.76 -5.40
CA ILE A 40 -16.64 4.46 -4.19
C ILE A 40 -16.17 5.29 -3.00
N VAL A 41 -17.02 6.23 -2.57
CA VAL A 41 -16.77 7.12 -1.43
C VAL A 41 -17.98 7.12 -0.47
N PRO A 42 -17.79 6.86 0.83
CA PRO A 42 -18.87 6.91 1.81
C PRO A 42 -19.46 8.32 1.88
N GLY A 43 -20.80 8.42 1.90
CA GLY A 43 -21.53 9.70 1.93
C GLY A 43 -21.95 10.29 0.57
N VAL A 44 -21.62 9.65 -0.56
CA VAL A 44 -22.00 10.14 -1.92
C VAL A 44 -23.08 9.27 -2.58
N TYR A 45 -23.39 8.09 -2.03
CA TYR A 45 -24.30 7.09 -2.60
C TYR A 45 -25.81 7.30 -2.37
N THR A 46 -26.24 8.51 -2.06
CA THR A 46 -27.67 8.83 -2.10
C THR A 46 -28.06 9.11 -3.55
N GLY A 47 -28.49 8.06 -4.26
CA GLY A 47 -28.84 8.13 -5.67
C GLY A 47 -29.93 9.17 -5.99
N LYS A 48 -29.62 10.12 -6.88
CA LYS A 48 -30.48 10.56 -7.99
C LYS A 48 -29.69 11.51 -8.90
N GLY A 49 -29.71 11.23 -10.20
CA GLY A 49 -28.99 11.99 -11.22
C GLY A 49 -29.57 13.37 -11.47
N ASP A 50 -29.29 14.32 -10.59
CA ASP A 50 -29.52 15.75 -10.84
C ASP A 50 -28.35 16.56 -10.26
N TRP A 51 -27.51 17.07 -11.15
CA TRP A 51 -26.41 18.02 -10.91
C TRP A 51 -26.91 19.42 -10.46
N ILE A 52 -28.16 19.50 -10.00
CA ILE A 52 -28.87 20.74 -9.63
C ILE A 52 -29.50 20.71 -8.22
N THR A 53 -29.40 19.62 -7.48
CA THR A 53 -29.93 19.54 -6.09
C THR A 53 -28.86 19.07 -5.10
N GLN A 54 -27.69 19.70 -5.15
CA GLN A 54 -26.59 19.49 -4.19
C GLN A 54 -26.25 20.80 -3.44
N LYS A 55 -27.26 21.58 -3.05
CA LYS A 55 -27.03 22.83 -2.31
C LYS A 55 -27.79 22.98 -0.99
N ASP A 56 -28.48 21.95 -0.52
CA ASP A 56 -29.38 22.08 0.64
C ASP A 56 -29.37 20.89 1.62
N ASN A 57 -28.33 20.04 1.61
CA ASN A 57 -28.03 19.16 2.76
C ASN A 57 -26.57 19.29 3.22
N MET A 58 -26.13 20.54 3.35
CA MET A 58 -25.30 20.96 4.48
C MET A 58 -26.14 20.84 5.78
N GLN A 59 -26.63 19.63 6.09
CA GLN A 59 -27.33 19.33 7.33
C GLN A 59 -26.26 19.04 8.38
N SER A 60 -25.80 20.15 8.95
CA SER A 60 -24.80 20.32 9.99
C SER A 60 -24.96 19.33 11.15
N GLY A 61 -24.10 18.32 11.24
CA GLY A 61 -23.93 17.49 12.45
C GLY A 61 -23.53 16.03 12.21
N GLY A 62 -24.41 15.21 11.63
CA GLY A 62 -24.22 13.76 11.57
C GLY A 62 -23.30 13.27 10.44
N ASN A 63 -23.38 13.89 9.27
CA ASN A 63 -22.72 13.45 8.04
C ASN A 63 -21.20 13.71 8.11
N ALA A 64 -20.83 14.86 8.69
CA ALA A 64 -19.43 15.25 8.89
C ALA A 64 -18.72 14.30 9.85
N LEU A 65 -19.39 13.81 10.88
CA LEU A 65 -18.82 12.81 11.80
C LEU A 65 -18.49 11.50 11.08
N LYS A 66 -19.33 11.06 10.13
CA LYS A 66 -19.02 9.87 9.29
C LYS A 66 -17.75 10.06 8.47
N LEU A 67 -17.59 11.23 7.85
CA LEU A 67 -16.39 11.54 7.07
C LEU A 67 -15.14 11.73 7.94
N ILE A 68 -15.28 12.36 9.11
CA ILE A 68 -14.18 12.54 10.06
C ILE A 68 -13.73 11.19 10.61
N ILE A 69 -14.65 10.34 11.04
CA ILE A 69 -14.34 8.99 11.53
C ILE A 69 -13.71 8.15 10.41
N CYS A 70 -14.23 8.22 9.18
CA CYS A 70 -13.63 7.61 8.00
C CYS A 70 -12.19 8.11 7.77
N GLY A 71 -11.98 9.42 7.80
CA GLY A 71 -10.66 10.03 7.62
C GLY A 71 -9.65 9.62 8.70
N VAL A 72 -10.06 9.64 9.97
CA VAL A 72 -9.23 9.20 11.10
C VAL A 72 -8.90 7.71 10.99
N TYR A 73 -9.89 6.90 10.62
CA TYR A 73 -9.69 5.48 10.36
C TYR A 73 -8.61 5.34 9.28
N LEU A 74 -8.82 5.87 8.08
CA LEU A 74 -7.89 5.78 6.95
C LEU A 74 -6.48 6.28 7.29
N PHE A 75 -6.36 7.38 8.04
CA PHE A 75 -5.07 7.90 8.47
C PHE A 75 -4.30 6.88 9.32
N PHE A 76 -4.98 6.23 10.26
CA PHE A 76 -4.39 5.15 11.06
C PHE A 76 -3.98 3.95 10.19
N GLY A 77 -4.78 3.61 9.18
CA GLY A 77 -4.48 2.55 8.21
C GLY A 77 -3.25 2.85 7.35
N LEU A 78 -3.10 4.09 6.90
CA LEU A 78 -1.93 4.55 6.15
C LEU A 78 -0.67 4.57 7.02
N SER A 79 -0.78 4.91 8.30
CA SER A 79 0.32 4.83 9.27
C SER A 79 0.76 3.38 9.50
N LEU A 80 -0.19 2.47 9.71
CA LEU A 80 0.09 1.03 9.82
C LEU A 80 0.72 0.47 8.55
N LEU A 81 0.26 0.92 7.38
CA LEU A 81 0.89 0.57 6.11
C LEU A 81 2.32 1.06 6.02
N ALA A 82 2.58 2.34 6.33
CA ALA A 82 3.92 2.90 6.28
C ALA A 82 4.87 2.10 7.19
N MET A 83 4.46 1.82 8.42
CA MET A 83 5.21 1.00 9.36
C MET A 83 5.48 -0.42 8.83
N CYS A 84 4.45 -1.08 8.29
CA CYS A 84 4.61 -2.42 7.71
C CYS A 84 5.53 -2.40 6.50
N LEU A 85 5.42 -1.40 5.64
CA LEU A 85 6.25 -1.23 4.46
C LEU A 85 7.70 -0.95 4.84
N ASP A 86 7.95 -0.18 5.89
CA ASP A 86 9.30 0.09 6.36
C ASP A 86 9.97 -1.19 6.88
N LEU A 87 9.23 -2.05 7.57
CA LEU A 87 9.69 -3.38 7.98
C LEU A 87 10.00 -4.28 6.76
N MET A 88 9.09 -4.33 5.78
CA MET A 88 9.28 -5.11 4.56
C MET A 88 10.48 -4.60 3.75
N LYS A 89 10.68 -3.27 3.67
CA LYS A 89 11.84 -2.68 2.97
C LYS A 89 13.14 -3.08 3.65
N GLU A 90 13.18 -3.13 4.98
CA GLU A 90 14.39 -3.47 5.73
C GLU A 90 14.84 -4.91 5.46
N GLU A 91 13.88 -5.85 5.43
CA GLU A 91 14.12 -7.25 5.07
C GLU A 91 14.45 -7.44 3.58
N VAL A 92 13.72 -6.76 2.68
CA VAL A 92 14.00 -6.78 1.23
C VAL A 92 15.38 -6.23 0.93
N ARG A 93 15.81 -5.16 1.59
CA ARG A 93 17.13 -4.56 1.41
C ARG A 93 18.23 -5.51 1.88
N ALA A 94 18.04 -6.22 2.98
CA ALA A 94 18.98 -7.24 3.44
C ALA A 94 19.12 -8.37 2.40
N ASN A 95 18.00 -8.87 1.88
CA ASN A 95 17.99 -9.91 0.84
C ASN A 95 18.60 -9.44 -0.49
N PHE A 96 18.33 -8.19 -0.90
CA PHE A 96 18.86 -7.63 -2.15
C PHE A 96 20.36 -7.37 -2.07
N LEU A 97 20.87 -6.94 -0.91
CA LEU A 97 22.30 -6.79 -0.67
C LEU A 97 23.01 -8.14 -0.64
N TRP A 98 22.42 -9.17 -0.02
CA TRP A 98 22.98 -10.52 -0.03
C TRP A 98 23.01 -11.10 -1.46
N LEU A 99 21.97 -10.88 -2.26
CA LEU A 99 21.93 -11.23 -3.68
C LEU A 99 22.98 -10.48 -4.50
N GLY A 100 23.12 -9.16 -4.30
CA GLY A 100 24.12 -8.32 -4.97
C GLY A 100 25.56 -8.68 -4.61
N TYR A 101 25.81 -9.07 -3.35
CA TYR A 101 27.10 -9.59 -2.92
C TYR A 101 27.40 -10.93 -3.59
N LYS A 102 26.41 -11.82 -3.68
CA LYS A 102 26.55 -13.13 -4.32
C LYS A 102 26.84 -13.02 -5.82
N THR A 103 26.20 -12.10 -6.54
CA THR A 103 26.49 -11.85 -7.96
C THR A 103 27.84 -11.15 -8.16
N LYS A 104 28.25 -10.26 -7.25
CA LYS A 104 29.56 -9.59 -7.36
C LYS A 104 30.75 -10.53 -7.10
N LEU A 105 30.61 -11.51 -6.20
CA LEU A 105 31.64 -12.53 -5.98
C LEU A 105 31.80 -13.50 -7.17
N MET A 106 30.76 -13.72 -7.98
CA MET A 106 30.89 -14.48 -9.23
C MET A 106 31.69 -13.71 -10.29
N SER A 107 31.60 -12.36 -10.28
CA SER A 107 32.42 -11.51 -11.16
C SER A 107 33.86 -11.40 -10.66
N GLN A 108 34.10 -11.30 -9.35
CA GLN A 108 35.45 -11.20 -8.77
C GLN A 108 36.23 -12.53 -8.89
N LYS A 109 35.58 -13.68 -8.65
CA LYS A 109 36.22 -14.99 -8.79
C LYS A 109 36.68 -15.25 -10.23
N SER A 110 35.92 -14.78 -11.23
CA SER A 110 36.32 -14.90 -12.64
C SER A 110 37.48 -13.97 -13.01
N SER A 111 37.64 -12.81 -12.36
CA SER A 111 38.75 -11.91 -12.62
C SER A 111 40.05 -12.35 -11.94
N ASP A 112 39.97 -12.87 -10.71
CA ASP A 112 41.15 -13.35 -10.00
C ASP A 112 41.72 -14.64 -10.65
N GLU A 113 40.87 -15.56 -11.13
CA GLU A 113 41.29 -16.77 -11.86
C GLU A 113 41.91 -16.43 -13.23
N VAL A 114 41.37 -15.42 -13.93
CA VAL A 114 41.95 -14.91 -15.18
C VAL A 114 43.29 -14.20 -14.94
N ILE A 115 43.41 -13.37 -13.89
CA ILE A 115 44.67 -12.68 -13.54
C ILE A 115 45.75 -13.70 -13.13
N GLU A 116 45.39 -14.77 -12.41
CA GLU A 116 46.34 -15.82 -12.03
C GLU A 116 46.87 -16.59 -13.26
N ASP A 117 46.02 -16.86 -14.24
CA ASP A 117 46.42 -17.44 -15.54
C ASP A 117 47.34 -16.50 -16.34
N TYR A 118 47.08 -15.19 -16.34
CA TYR A 118 47.96 -14.19 -16.97
C TYR A 118 49.36 -14.14 -16.31
N VAL A 119 49.44 -14.21 -14.99
CA VAL A 119 50.72 -14.15 -14.26
C VAL A 119 51.55 -15.43 -14.44
N LYS A 120 50.92 -16.61 -14.50
CA LYS A 120 51.62 -17.88 -14.78
C LYS A 120 52.21 -17.92 -16.19
N GLN A 121 51.55 -17.31 -17.19
CA GLN A 121 52.11 -17.21 -18.53
C GLN A 121 53.37 -16.32 -18.61
N GLN A 122 53.47 -15.27 -17.78
CA GLN A 122 54.62 -14.35 -17.81
C GLN A 122 55.84 -14.82 -17.00
N THR A 123 55.68 -15.77 -16.08
CA THR A 123 56.79 -16.25 -15.21
C THR A 123 57.39 -17.59 -15.64
N GLY A 124 56.86 -18.20 -16.69
CA GLY A 124 57.28 -19.53 -17.19
C GLY A 124 58.09 -19.54 -18.49
N GLY A 125 58.60 -18.39 -18.96
CA GLY A 125 59.46 -18.28 -20.16
C GLY A 125 60.76 -17.56 -19.86
#